data_AF-A0AAX6EUZ9-F1
#
_entry.id   AF-A0AAX6EUZ9-F1
#
_cell.length_a   1.000
_cell.length_b   1.000
_cell.length_c   1.000
_cell.angle_alpha   90.00
_cell.angle_beta   90.00
_cell.angle_gamma   90.00
#
_symmetry.space_group_name_H-M   'P 1'
#
loop_
_entity.id
_entity.type
_entity.pdbx_description
1 polymer ?
#
loop_
_entity_poly.entity_id
_entity_poly.type
_entity_poly.pdbx_seq_one_letter_code
_entity_poly.pdbx_strand_id
1 'polypeptide(L)'
;MGAHPSGLGPHVPLPEYVENMRQVANHLKSLSENTRIIFLSCPPINEEMLHQSRRAVFSELVRTNESCRRYSEACIELCKEMDLKVVDLWTAIQKKDNWAATCFTDGIHLSSEGSKIVVEEILKVLKGATEWEPSLHWKSLPTEFAEDSPYDLVLADGKSTINPSEWTFHRTIQWD
;
A
#
# COMPACT_ATOMS: atom_id res chain seq x y z
N MET A 1 -5.59 -12.48 12.15
CA MET A 1 -5.78 -13.92 11.86
C MET A 1 -5.82 -14.66 13.17
N GLY A 2 -6.79 -15.55 13.40
CA GLY A 2 -6.87 -16.37 14.61
C GLY A 2 -6.17 -17.72 14.42
N ALA A 3 -5.62 -18.28 15.49
CA ALA A 3 -5.12 -19.65 15.49
C ALA A 3 -6.29 -20.62 15.36
N HIS A 4 -6.15 -21.67 14.54
CA HIS A 4 -7.07 -22.79 14.59
C HIS A 4 -6.93 -23.50 15.94
N PRO A 5 -8.00 -24.07 16.53
CA PRO A 5 -7.91 -24.77 17.82
C PRO A 5 -6.88 -25.90 17.86
N SER A 6 -6.52 -26.47 16.72
CA SER A 6 -5.46 -27.50 16.63
C SER A 6 -4.02 -26.95 16.66
N GLY A 7 -3.85 -25.63 16.64
CA GLY A 7 -2.54 -24.97 16.46
C GLY A 7 -1.98 -25.05 15.04
N LEU A 8 -2.70 -25.66 14.10
CA LEU A 8 -2.29 -25.77 12.69
C LEU A 8 -2.85 -24.62 11.85
N GLY A 9 -2.22 -24.34 10.72
CA GLY A 9 -2.69 -23.38 9.72
C GLY A 9 -1.87 -22.09 9.67
N PRO A 10 -2.18 -21.20 8.71
CA PRO A 10 -1.38 -20.01 8.43
C PRO A 10 -1.70 -18.88 9.41
N HIS A 11 -1.36 -19.06 10.68
CA HIS A 11 -1.44 -18.05 11.73
C HIS A 11 -0.04 -17.75 12.28
N VAL A 12 0.28 -16.46 12.40
CA VAL A 12 1.47 -15.97 13.11
C VAL A 12 0.99 -15.29 14.38
N PRO A 13 1.33 -15.77 15.59
CA PRO A 13 0.95 -15.13 16.84
C PRO A 13 1.33 -13.65 16.88
N LEU A 14 0.51 -12.81 17.50
CA LEU A 14 0.72 -11.36 17.48
C LEU A 14 2.11 -10.91 17.99
N PRO A 15 2.67 -11.47 19.09
CA PRO A 15 4.04 -11.13 19.51
C PRO A 15 5.09 -11.49 18.46
N GLU A 16 4.95 -12.66 17.83
CA GLU A 16 5.86 -13.11 16.77
C GLU A 16 5.74 -12.24 15.51
N TYR A 17 4.52 -11.83 15.15
CA TYR A 17 4.29 -10.89 14.05
C TYR A 17 5.03 -9.57 14.28
N VAL A 18 4.90 -8.97 15.47
CA VAL A 18 5.58 -7.71 15.80
C VAL A 18 7.09 -7.87 15.72
N GLU A 19 7.62 -8.96 16.26
CA GLU A 19 9.06 -9.22 16.23
C GLU A 19 9.58 -9.49 14.80
N ASN A 20 8.83 -10.24 13.98
CA ASN A 20 9.17 -10.46 12.58
C ASN A 20 9.18 -9.14 11.79
N MET A 21 8.18 -8.28 11.98
CA MET A 21 8.13 -6.97 11.33
C MET A 21 9.29 -6.07 11.77
N ARG A 22 9.68 -6.13 13.05
CA ARG A 22 10.86 -5.42 13.58
C ARG A 22 12.15 -5.91 12.92
N GLN A 23 12.33 -7.23 12.79
CA GLN A 23 13.49 -7.81 12.13
C GLN A 23 13.57 -7.40 10.66
N VAL A 24 12.45 -7.40 9.93
CA VAL A 24 12.38 -6.92 8.54
C VAL A 24 12.79 -5.44 8.46
N ALA A 25 12.23 -4.58 9.32
CA ALA A 25 12.59 -3.16 9.35
C ALA A 25 14.08 -2.94 9.64
N ASN A 26 14.63 -3.63 10.64
CA ASN A 26 16.05 -3.53 10.99
C ASN A 26 16.96 -4.01 9.86
N HIS A 27 16.59 -5.11 9.20
CA HIS A 27 17.34 -5.59 8.04
C HIS A 27 17.34 -4.55 6.92
N LEU A 28 16.19 -4.00 6.54
CA LEU A 28 16.10 -2.97 5.50
C LEU A 28 16.88 -1.70 5.87
N LYS A 29 16.81 -1.25 7.12
CA LYS A 29 17.63 -0.11 7.61
C LYS A 29 19.13 -0.40 7.51
N SER A 30 19.55 -1.65 7.70
CA SER A 30 20.97 -2.03 7.63
C SER A 30 21.53 -2.06 6.20
N LEU A 31 20.67 -2.14 5.17
CA LEU A 31 21.10 -2.20 3.78
C LEU A 31 21.55 -0.83 3.24
N SER A 32 20.96 0.26 3.71
CA SER A 32 21.29 1.63 3.26
C SER A 32 20.67 2.68 4.17
N GLU A 33 21.43 3.74 4.46
CA GLU A 33 20.94 4.93 5.17
C GLU A 33 19.93 5.74 4.33
N ASN A 34 19.86 5.49 3.02
CA ASN A 34 18.95 6.15 2.08
C ASN A 34 17.64 5.38 1.84
N THR A 35 17.54 4.13 2.31
CA THR A 35 16.30 3.36 2.17
C THR A 35 15.22 3.96 3.08
N ARG A 36 14.09 4.34 2.50
CA ARG A 36 12.91 4.81 3.22
C ARG A 36 11.91 3.66 3.34
N ILE A 37 11.40 3.43 4.54
CA ILE A 37 10.50 2.31 4.84
C ILE A 37 9.12 2.89 5.20
N ILE A 38 8.10 2.39 4.51
CA ILE A 38 6.69 2.64 4.82
C ILE A 38 6.05 1.29 5.07
N PHE A 39 5.48 1.09 6.25
CA PHE A 39 4.64 -0.08 6.50
C PHE A 39 3.19 0.22 6.15
N LEU A 40 2.50 -0.80 5.63
CA LEU A 40 1.07 -0.77 5.42
C LEU A 40 0.44 -1.65 6.50
N SER A 41 -0.43 -1.07 7.33
CA SER A 41 -1.12 -1.82 8.39
C SER A 41 -2.11 -2.82 7.79
N CYS A 42 -2.57 -3.80 8.59
CA CYS A 42 -3.54 -4.78 8.12
C CYS A 42 -4.86 -4.09 7.73
N PRO A 43 -5.36 -4.24 6.49
CA PRO A 43 -6.64 -3.68 6.08
C PRO A 43 -7.81 -4.41 6.77
N PRO A 44 -9.03 -3.83 6.75
CA PRO A 44 -10.22 -4.60 7.10
C PRO A 44 -10.51 -5.64 6.00
N ILE A 45 -11.47 -6.52 6.24
CA ILE A 45 -11.94 -7.52 5.28
C ILE A 45 -13.48 -7.49 5.20
N ASN A 46 -14.03 -7.99 4.09
CA ASN A 46 -15.46 -8.30 4.03
C ASN A 46 -15.69 -9.75 4.48
N GLU A 47 -16.01 -9.91 5.76
CA GLU A 47 -16.28 -11.22 6.36
C GLU A 47 -17.46 -11.92 5.70
N GLU A 48 -18.51 -11.19 5.31
CA GLU A 48 -19.69 -11.78 4.67
C GLU A 48 -19.34 -12.38 3.31
N MET A 49 -18.65 -11.64 2.45
CA MET A 49 -18.17 -12.15 1.15
C MET A 49 -17.21 -13.32 1.32
N LEU A 50 -16.33 -13.24 2.33
CA LEU A 50 -15.42 -14.33 2.65
C LEU A 50 -16.17 -15.59 3.08
N HIS A 51 -17.24 -15.43 3.88
CA HIS A 51 -18.10 -16.54 4.29
C HIS A 51 -18.85 -17.16 3.10
N GLN A 52 -19.32 -16.34 2.16
CA GLN A 52 -20.04 -16.80 0.97
C GLN A 52 -19.11 -17.50 -0.06
N SER A 53 -17.85 -17.08 -0.16
CA SER A 53 -16.85 -17.68 -1.07
C SER A 53 -16.20 -18.96 -0.53
N ARG A 54 -16.63 -19.44 0.65
CA ARG A 54 -16.12 -20.67 1.27
C ARG A 54 -16.35 -21.89 0.39
N ARG A 55 -15.29 -22.64 0.13
CA ARG A 55 -15.38 -24.01 -0.39
C ARG A 55 -15.43 -24.98 0.79
N ALA A 56 -16.37 -25.92 0.78
CA ALA A 56 -16.61 -26.89 1.86
C ALA A 56 -15.40 -27.81 2.20
N VAL A 57 -14.32 -27.74 1.43
CA VAL A 57 -13.12 -28.57 1.58
C VAL A 57 -12.14 -28.01 2.63
N PHE A 58 -12.17 -26.71 2.93
CA PHE A 58 -11.24 -26.08 3.87
C PHE A 58 -11.89 -25.83 5.25
N SER A 59 -11.14 -26.09 6.32
CA SER A 59 -11.51 -25.67 7.67
C SER A 59 -11.70 -24.16 7.73
N GLU A 60 -12.49 -23.69 8.70
CA GLU A 60 -12.71 -22.25 8.89
C GLU A 60 -11.39 -21.51 9.06
N LEU A 61 -11.05 -20.69 8.07
CA LEU A 61 -9.95 -19.77 8.20
C LEU A 61 -10.47 -18.58 9.02
N VAL A 62 -10.03 -18.49 10.28
CA VAL A 62 -10.48 -17.44 11.20
C VAL A 62 -9.79 -16.13 10.85
N ARG A 63 -10.27 -15.45 9.81
CA ARG A 63 -9.96 -14.05 9.54
C ARG A 63 -11.18 -13.24 9.94
N THR A 64 -11.02 -12.43 10.98
CA THR A 64 -12.03 -11.51 11.47
C THR A 64 -11.48 -10.10 11.47
N ASN A 65 -12.34 -9.11 11.32
CA ASN A 65 -12.03 -7.70 11.43
C ASN A 65 -11.47 -7.36 12.81
N GLU A 66 -11.96 -7.98 13.88
CA GLU A 66 -11.37 -7.84 15.22
C GLU A 66 -9.88 -8.23 15.21
N SER A 67 -9.56 -9.36 14.59
CA SER A 67 -8.15 -9.77 14.49
C SER A 67 -7.35 -8.84 13.57
N CYS A 68 -7.89 -8.43 12.43
CA CYS A 68 -7.21 -7.51 11.52
C CYS A 68 -6.88 -6.19 12.22
N ARG A 69 -7.83 -5.64 12.98
CA ARG A 69 -7.64 -4.44 13.79
C ARG A 69 -6.48 -4.58 14.78
N ARG A 70 -6.42 -5.67 15.54
CA ARG A 70 -5.34 -5.92 16.51
C ARG A 70 -3.95 -5.94 15.86
N TYR A 71 -3.82 -6.54 14.67
CA TYR A 71 -2.56 -6.57 13.94
C TYR A 71 -2.24 -5.20 13.30
N SER A 72 -3.27 -4.46 12.84
CA SER A 72 -3.11 -3.09 12.36
C SER A 72 -2.56 -2.17 13.45
N GLU A 73 -3.21 -2.17 14.62
CA GLU A 73 -2.79 -1.37 15.79
C GLU A 73 -1.37 -1.73 16.21
N ALA A 74 -1.03 -3.02 16.29
CA ALA A 74 0.33 -3.45 16.64
C ALA A 74 1.39 -3.01 15.62
N CYS A 75 1.08 -3.04 14.32
CA CYS A 75 1.96 -2.55 13.27
C CYS A 75 2.19 -1.03 13.39
N ILE A 76 1.13 -0.27 13.67
CA ILE A 76 1.19 1.19 13.86
C ILE A 76 2.04 1.53 15.09
N GLU A 77 1.83 0.86 16.22
CA GLU A 77 2.61 1.09 17.44
C GLU A 77 4.09 0.73 17.25
N LEU A 78 4.40 -0.38 16.55
CA LEU A 78 5.77 -0.73 16.19
C LEU A 78 6.43 0.37 15.34
N CYS A 79 5.72 0.89 14.33
CA CYS A 79 6.25 1.97 13.50
C CYS A 79 6.52 3.24 14.30
N LYS A 80 5.65 3.60 15.24
CA LYS A 80 5.89 4.73 16.16
C LYS A 80 7.14 4.50 17.02
N GLU A 81 7.30 3.30 17.58
CA GLU A 81 8.46 2.93 18.39
C GLU A 81 9.78 3.02 17.61
N MET A 82 9.76 2.61 16.33
CA MET A 82 10.94 2.55 15.47
C MET A 82 11.18 3.83 14.64
N ASP A 83 10.39 4.88 14.86
CA ASP A 83 10.37 6.11 14.05
C ASP A 83 10.26 5.82 12.53
N LEU A 84 9.26 5.03 12.18
CA LEU A 84 8.94 4.64 10.80
C LEU A 84 7.59 5.22 10.37
N LYS A 85 7.47 5.55 9.08
CA LYS A 85 6.18 5.94 8.50
C LYS A 85 5.29 4.71 8.36
N VAL A 86 3.99 4.91 8.56
CA VAL A 86 2.98 3.86 8.42
C VAL A 86 1.74 4.42 7.74
N VAL A 87 1.13 3.61 6.87
CA VAL A 87 -0.20 3.84 6.33
C VAL A 87 -1.19 2.99 7.12
N ASP A 88 -2.14 3.65 7.79
CA ASP A 88 -3.24 2.98 8.47
C ASP A 88 -4.34 2.56 7.48
N LEU A 89 -4.13 1.44 6.80
CA LEU A 89 -5.09 0.89 5.82
C LEU A 89 -6.39 0.45 6.49
N TRP A 90 -6.32 0.00 7.75
CA TRP A 90 -7.51 -0.33 8.53
C TRP A 90 -8.50 0.84 8.53
N THR A 91 -8.03 2.03 8.91
CA THR A 91 -8.89 3.21 8.98
C THR A 91 -9.15 3.79 7.59
N ALA A 92 -8.14 3.86 6.72
CA ALA A 92 -8.27 4.51 5.42
C ALA A 92 -9.34 3.89 4.52
N ILE A 93 -9.38 2.55 4.44
CA ILE A 93 -10.38 1.85 3.63
C ILE A 93 -11.79 2.11 4.18
N GLN A 94 -11.96 2.13 5.50
CA GLN A 94 -13.27 2.32 6.15
C GLN A 94 -13.83 3.74 6.04
N LYS A 95 -13.03 4.72 5.62
CA LYS A 95 -13.54 6.08 5.32
C LYS A 95 -14.41 6.12 4.06
N LYS A 96 -14.32 5.13 3.17
CA LYS A 96 -15.16 5.05 1.97
C LYS A 96 -16.53 4.47 2.35
N ASP A 97 -17.59 5.14 1.91
CA ASP A 97 -18.94 4.60 2.04
C ASP A 97 -19.06 3.27 1.31
N ASN A 98 -19.71 2.29 1.94
CA ASN A 98 -19.87 0.95 1.39
C ASN A 98 -18.52 0.27 1.04
N TRP A 99 -17.45 0.56 1.80
CA TRP A 99 -16.12 0.00 1.58
C TRP A 99 -16.14 -1.53 1.52
N ALA A 100 -16.92 -2.20 2.36
CA ALA A 100 -16.95 -3.66 2.44
C ALA A 100 -17.38 -4.30 1.11
N ALA A 101 -18.36 -3.73 0.41
CA ALA A 101 -18.82 -4.27 -0.87
C ALA A 101 -18.02 -3.76 -2.08
N THR A 102 -17.34 -2.61 -1.96
CA THR A 102 -16.71 -1.94 -3.10
C THR A 102 -15.19 -2.10 -3.15
N CYS A 103 -14.53 -2.23 -2.00
CA CYS A 103 -13.06 -2.24 -1.91
C CYS A 103 -12.45 -3.63 -2.08
N PHE A 104 -13.25 -4.70 -2.19
CA PHE A 104 -12.74 -6.07 -2.31
C PHE A 104 -13.35 -6.81 -3.50
N THR A 105 -12.59 -7.75 -4.06
CA THR A 105 -13.06 -8.64 -5.13
C THR A 105 -13.66 -9.93 -4.58
N ASP A 106 -13.07 -10.48 -3.51
CA ASP A 106 -13.46 -11.75 -2.88
C ASP A 106 -13.60 -11.65 -1.35
N GLY A 107 -13.58 -10.43 -0.83
CA GLY A 107 -13.61 -10.12 0.60
C GLY A 107 -12.24 -10.04 1.27
N ILE A 108 -11.14 -10.37 0.56
CA ILE A 108 -9.76 -10.21 1.04
C ILE A 108 -8.93 -9.36 0.07
N HIS A 109 -8.92 -9.71 -1.21
CA HIS A 109 -8.13 -9.00 -2.22
C HIS A 109 -8.80 -7.68 -2.58
N LEU A 110 -8.00 -6.62 -2.70
CA LEU A 110 -8.50 -5.30 -3.03
C LEU A 110 -9.02 -5.24 -4.47
N SER A 111 -10.14 -4.55 -4.65
CA SER A 111 -10.62 -4.14 -5.97
C SER A 111 -9.79 -2.97 -6.51
N SER A 112 -10.11 -2.52 -7.73
CA SER A 112 -9.57 -1.25 -8.25
C SER A 112 -9.86 -0.07 -7.31
N GLU A 113 -11.07 0.00 -6.74
CA GLU A 113 -11.45 1.04 -5.79
C GLU A 113 -10.64 0.96 -4.49
N GLY A 114 -10.46 -0.24 -3.94
CA GLY A 114 -9.62 -0.43 -2.74
C GLY A 114 -8.16 -0.05 -3.00
N SER A 115 -7.63 -0.42 -4.17
CA SER A 115 -6.24 -0.13 -4.55
C SER A 115 -5.98 1.37 -4.73
N LYS A 116 -6.96 2.14 -5.23
CA LYS A 116 -6.86 3.61 -5.32
C LYS A 116 -6.64 4.25 -3.95
N ILE A 117 -7.38 3.81 -2.93
CA ILE A 117 -7.20 4.30 -1.55
C ILE A 117 -5.77 4.03 -1.07
N VAL A 118 -5.22 2.84 -1.34
CA VAL A 118 -3.84 2.52 -0.96
C VAL A 118 -2.85 3.49 -1.60
N VAL A 119 -2.99 3.76 -2.90
CA VAL A 119 -2.13 4.71 -3.62
C VAL A 119 -2.26 6.12 -3.05
N GLU A 120 -3.48 6.59 -2.78
CA GLU A 120 -3.72 7.91 -2.18
C GLU A 120 -3.01 8.07 -0.83
N GLU A 121 -3.12 7.06 0.04
CA GLU A 121 -2.50 7.14 1.36
C GLU A 121 -0.97 7.03 1.30
N ILE A 122 -0.42 6.21 0.40
CA ILE A 122 1.04 6.17 0.17
C ILE A 122 1.53 7.53 -0.32
N LEU A 123 0.83 8.17 -1.27
CA LEU A 123 1.20 9.49 -1.78
C LEU A 123 1.13 10.57 -0.70
N LYS A 124 0.15 10.52 0.22
CA LYS A 124 0.10 11.42 1.39
C LYS A 124 1.34 11.27 2.27
N VAL A 125 1.79 10.03 2.51
CA VAL A 125 3.04 9.78 3.26
C VAL A 125 4.24 10.36 2.50
N LEU A 126 4.37 10.08 1.20
CA LEU A 126 5.48 10.56 0.38
C LEU A 126 5.53 12.10 0.32
N LYS A 127 4.37 12.74 0.19
CA LYS A 127 4.24 14.21 0.15
C LYS A 127 4.53 14.85 1.51
N GLY A 128 4.15 14.18 2.60
CA GLY A 128 4.36 14.65 3.98
C GLY A 128 5.74 14.34 4.55
N ALA A 129 6.50 13.45 3.93
CA ALA A 129 7.86 13.09 4.35
C ALA A 129 8.90 14.12 3.87
N THR A 130 8.74 15.37 4.31
CA THR A 130 9.60 16.50 3.91
C THR A 130 11.05 16.36 4.36
N GLU A 131 11.34 15.44 5.27
CA GLU A 131 12.69 15.13 5.75
C GLU A 131 13.45 14.16 4.84
N TRP A 132 12.81 13.55 3.83
CA TRP A 132 13.47 12.63 2.91
C TRP A 132 14.13 13.36 1.76
N GLU A 133 15.45 13.24 1.69
CA GLU A 133 16.26 13.71 0.56
C GLU A 133 16.84 12.51 -0.22
N PRO A 134 16.67 12.45 -1.55
CA PRO A 134 15.74 13.27 -2.35
C PRO A 134 14.28 12.98 -1.99
N SER A 135 13.38 13.93 -2.26
CA SER A 135 11.93 13.71 -2.17
C SER A 135 11.53 12.53 -3.05
N LEU A 136 10.80 11.57 -2.46
CA LEU A 136 10.31 10.38 -3.16
C LEU A 136 8.89 10.57 -3.72
N HIS A 137 8.33 11.78 -3.64
CA HIS A 137 7.07 12.10 -4.30
C HIS A 137 7.28 12.16 -5.82
N TRP A 138 6.41 11.53 -6.60
CA TRP A 138 6.63 11.35 -8.05
C TRP A 138 6.82 12.66 -8.83
N LYS A 139 6.20 13.77 -8.40
CA LYS A 139 6.41 15.10 -9.02
C LYS A 139 7.79 15.71 -8.78
N SER A 140 8.53 15.19 -7.79
CA SER A 140 9.88 15.63 -7.46
C SER A 140 10.94 14.72 -8.06
N LEU A 141 10.57 13.51 -8.49
CA LEU A 141 11.50 12.59 -9.13
C LEU A 141 11.72 13.04 -10.59
N PRO A 142 12.97 13.09 -11.06
CA PRO A 142 13.24 13.41 -12.45
C PRO A 142 12.74 12.26 -13.36
N THR A 143 12.24 12.60 -14.53
CA THR A 143 12.00 11.59 -15.57
C THR A 143 13.34 11.07 -16.07
N GLU A 144 13.56 9.76 -15.95
CA GLU A 144 14.74 9.12 -16.50
C GLU A 144 14.66 9.10 -18.03
N PHE A 145 15.79 9.37 -18.69
CA PHE A 145 15.91 9.41 -20.16
C PHE A 145 14.98 10.44 -20.82
N ALA A 146 14.93 11.65 -20.25
CA ALA A 146 14.08 12.75 -20.72
C ALA A 146 14.74 13.60 -21.82
N GLU A 147 15.76 13.10 -22.52
CA GLU A 147 16.43 13.85 -23.58
C GLU A 147 15.51 14.05 -24.79
N ASP A 148 15.61 15.21 -25.44
CA ASP A 148 14.87 15.46 -26.68
C ASP A 148 15.30 14.50 -27.79
N SER A 149 14.32 14.03 -28.56
CA SER A 149 14.54 13.11 -29.67
C SER A 149 14.09 13.72 -31.00
N PRO A 150 14.85 13.51 -32.11
CA PRO A 150 14.36 13.85 -33.45
C PRO A 150 13.17 12.95 -33.87
N TYR A 151 12.87 11.90 -33.10
CA TYR A 151 11.71 11.02 -33.32
C TYR A 151 10.50 11.38 -32.46
N ASP A 152 10.58 12.46 -31.69
CA ASP A 152 9.44 13.00 -30.95
C ASP A 152 8.40 13.63 -31.89
N LEU A 153 7.25 14.00 -31.32
CA LEU A 153 6.16 14.64 -32.06
C LEU A 153 6.64 15.96 -32.67
N VAL A 154 6.39 16.15 -33.97
CA VAL A 154 6.78 17.37 -34.69
C VAL A 154 5.80 18.50 -34.40
N LEU A 155 6.32 19.67 -34.05
CA LEU A 155 5.52 20.86 -33.82
C LEU A 155 4.97 21.44 -35.13
N ALA A 156 3.95 22.29 -35.03
CA ALA A 156 3.25 22.85 -36.19
C ALA A 156 4.16 23.69 -37.13
N ASP A 157 5.32 24.11 -36.65
CA ASP A 157 6.33 24.82 -37.46
C ASP A 157 7.11 23.91 -38.42
N GLY A 158 7.01 22.58 -38.25
CA GLY A 158 7.74 21.57 -39.01
C GLY A 158 9.26 21.57 -38.79
N LYS A 159 9.76 22.28 -37.78
CA LYS A 159 11.20 22.51 -37.53
C LYS A 159 11.67 21.97 -36.18
N SER A 160 10.77 21.88 -35.22
CA SER A 160 11.07 21.44 -33.86
C SER A 160 10.22 20.25 -33.46
N THR A 161 10.71 19.48 -32.50
CA THR A 161 9.95 18.42 -31.85
C THR A 161 9.54 18.83 -30.44
N ILE A 162 8.50 18.19 -29.90
CA ILE A 162 8.06 18.35 -28.52
C ILE A 162 8.20 17.04 -27.77
N ASN A 163 9.00 17.09 -26.71
CA ASN A 163 9.26 15.96 -25.83
C ASN A 163 8.05 15.69 -24.92
N PRO A 164 7.40 14.51 -25.04
CA PRO A 164 6.20 14.20 -24.29
C PRO A 164 6.48 13.54 -22.92
N SER A 165 7.75 13.41 -22.51
CA SER A 165 8.17 12.67 -21.31
C SER A 165 7.47 13.11 -20.02
N GLU A 166 7.17 14.40 -19.88
CA GLU A 166 6.49 14.98 -18.71
C GLU A 166 4.96 15.02 -18.84
N TRP A 167 4.37 14.52 -19.92
CA TRP A 167 2.94 14.64 -20.15
C TRP A 167 2.13 13.67 -19.28
N THR A 168 1.26 14.19 -18.43
CA THR A 168 0.40 13.38 -17.55
C THR A 168 -1.10 13.41 -17.91
N PHE A 169 -1.49 14.17 -18.94
CA PHE A 169 -2.91 14.35 -19.29
C PHE A 169 -3.64 13.07 -19.70
N HIS A 170 -2.91 12.03 -20.11
CA HIS A 170 -3.47 10.73 -20.47
C HIS A 170 -3.84 9.86 -19.26
N ARG A 171 -3.42 10.24 -18.04
CA ARG A 171 -3.71 9.48 -16.82
C ARG A 171 -5.17 9.66 -16.42
N THR A 172 -5.86 8.54 -16.19
CA THR A 172 -7.27 8.52 -15.74
C THR A 172 -7.47 9.17 -14.38
N ILE A 173 -6.44 9.13 -13.51
CA ILE A 173 -6.44 9.79 -12.20
C ILE A 173 -5.22 10.69 -12.12
N GLN A 174 -5.44 11.95 -11.75
CA GLN A 174 -4.38 12.91 -11.47
C GLN A 174 -4.02 12.81 -9.99
N TRP A 175 -2.86 12.21 -9.72
CA TRP A 175 -2.36 11.92 -8.37
C TRP A 175 -1.59 13.13 -7.82
N ASP A 176 -2.30 14.18 -7.42
CA ASP A 176 -1.70 15.50 -7.12
C ASP A 176 -1.06 15.72 -5.74
#